data_AF-A0A4P8S6Q4-F1
#
_entry.id   AF-A0A4P8S6Q4-F1
#
_cell.length_a   1.000
_cell.length_b   1.000
_cell.length_c   1.000
_cell.angle_alpha   90.00
_cell.angle_beta   90.00
_cell.angle_gamma   90.00
#
_symmetry.space_group_name_H-M   'P 1'
#
loop_
_entity.id
_entity.type
_entity.pdbx_description
1 polymer ?
#
loop_
_entity_poly.entity_id
_entity_poly.type
_entity_poly.pdbx_seq_one_letter_code
_entity_poly.pdbx_strand_id
1 'polypeptide(L)' 'MSSYRDGYDYYVMRCMDFELEPINFYYFVQQLSQEQLEVFNEQAKQMKGWK' A
#
# COMPACT_ATOMS: atom_id res chain seq x y z
N MET A 1 -21.35 -2.38 -7.06
CA MET A 1 -20.45 -2.99 -6.05
C MET A 1 -19.05 -2.96 -6.65
N SER A 2 -18.20 -2.06 -6.16
CA SER A 2 -16.91 -1.75 -6.80
C SER A 2 -15.87 -2.81 -6.44
N SER A 3 -15.63 -3.77 -7.35
CA SER A 3 -14.70 -4.91 -7.21
C SER A 3 -13.31 -4.57 -6.64
N TYR A 4 -12.86 -3.32 -6.77
CA TYR A 4 -11.56 -2.88 -6.24
C TYR A 4 -11.57 -2.67 -4.73
N ARG A 5 -12.67 -2.19 -4.15
CA ARG A 5 -12.75 -1.90 -2.72
C ARG A 5 -12.76 -3.19 -1.90
N ASP A 6 -13.58 -4.15 -2.31
CA ASP A 6 -13.64 -5.47 -1.68
C ASP A 6 -12.28 -6.21 -1.77
N GLY A 7 -11.60 -6.08 -2.92
CA GLY A 7 -10.25 -6.62 -3.11
C GLY A 7 -9.20 -5.95 -2.21
N TYR A 8 -9.31 -4.64 -2.00
CA TYR A 8 -8.41 -3.91 -1.10
C TYR A 8 -8.66 -4.26 0.36
N ASP A 9 -9.90 -4.37 0.79
CA ASP A 9 -10.24 -4.71 2.17
C ASP A 9 -9.73 -6.13 2.52
N TYR A 10 -9.85 -7.07 1.57
CA TYR A 10 -9.23 -8.39 1.70
C TYR A 10 -7.69 -8.32 1.76
N TYR A 11 -7.07 -7.54 0.88
CA TYR A 11 -5.62 -7.30 0.92
C TYR A 11 -5.16 -6.76 2.27
N VAL A 12 -5.85 -5.75 2.81
CA VAL A 12 -5.58 -5.16 4.13
C VAL A 12 -5.69 -6.21 5.24
N MET A 13 -6.74 -7.03 5.22
CA MET A 13 -6.92 -8.10 6.19
C MET A 13 -5.72 -9.07 6.18
N ARG A 14 -5.24 -9.45 4.98
CA ARG A 14 -4.08 -10.34 4.84
C ARG A 14 -2.78 -9.67 5.30
N CYS A 15 -2.59 -8.37 5.04
CA CYS A 15 -1.44 -7.64 5.58
C CYS A 15 -1.39 -7.71 7.12
N MET A 16 -2.54 -7.56 7.80
CA MET A 16 -2.62 -7.66 9.25
C MET A 16 -2.25 -9.06 9.78
N ASP A 17 -2.66 -10.13 9.10
CA ASP A 17 -2.30 -11.51 9.48
C ASP A 17 -0.78 -11.76 9.48
N PHE A 18 -0.03 -10.99 8.67
CA PHE A 18 1.43 -11.10 8.53
C PHE A 18 2.19 -9.94 9.19
N GLU A 19 1.52 -9.10 9.99
CA GLU A 19 2.10 -7.91 10.63
C GLU A 19 2.75 -6.92 9.62
N LEU A 20 2.21 -6.87 8.40
CA LEU A 20 2.65 -5.97 7.35
C LEU A 20 1.74 -4.73 7.29
N GLU A 21 2.33 -3.59 6.96
CA GLU A 21 1.57 -2.36 6.76
C GLU A 21 1.03 -2.30 5.32
N PRO A 22 -0.29 -2.16 5.13
CA PRO A 22 -0.87 -2.08 3.80
C PRO A 22 -0.55 -0.73 3.14
N ILE A 23 -0.29 -0.76 1.83
CA ILE A 23 -0.15 0.44 0.99
C ILE A 23 -1.52 1.11 0.80
N ASN A 24 -1.53 2.40 0.44
CA ASN A 24 -2.77 3.14 0.19
C ASN A 24 -3.60 2.53 -0.97
N PHE A 25 -4.93 2.59 -0.86
CA PHE A 25 -5.87 2.14 -1.88
C PHE A 25 -5.56 2.64 -3.30
N TYR A 26 -5.15 3.90 -3.45
CA TYR A 26 -4.78 4.47 -4.75
C TYR A 26 -3.65 3.68 -5.41
N TYR A 27 -2.65 3.27 -4.64
CA TYR A 27 -1.53 2.46 -5.14
C TYR A 27 -1.88 0.99 -5.35
N PHE A 28 -2.81 0.45 -4.54
CA PHE A 28 -3.35 -0.89 -4.77
C PHE A 28 -4.09 -0.99 -6.11
N VAL A 29 -4.80 0.07 -6.50
CA VAL A 29 -5.53 0.14 -7.77
C VAL A 29 -4.60 0.54 -8.93
N GLN A 30 -3.53 1.27 -8.67
CA GLN A 30 -2.54 1.60 -9.69
C GLN A 30 -1.67 0.40 -10.03
N GLN A 31 -1.47 0.17 -11.33
CA GLN A 31 -0.38 -0.67 -11.83
C GLN A 31 0.93 0.14 -11.81
N LEU A 32 1.35 0.60 -10.63
CA LEU A 32 2.63 1.27 -10.50
C LEU A 32 3.75 0.32 -10.91
N SER A 33 4.69 0.84 -11.68
CA SER A 33 5.94 0.15 -11.97
C SER A 33 6.80 0.05 -10.70
N GLN A 34 7.75 -0.89 -10.70
CA GLN A 34 8.68 -1.11 -9.60
C GLN A 34 9.40 0.18 -9.16
N GLU A 35 9.80 1.04 -10.11
CA GLU A 35 10.48 2.31 -9.85
C GLU A 35 9.59 3.30 -9.08
N GLN A 36 8.31 3.39 -9.45
CA GLN A 36 7.36 4.27 -8.76
C GLN A 36 7.08 3.79 -7.33
N LEU A 37 7.08 2.47 -7.12
CA LEU A 37 6.92 1.85 -5.81
C LEU A 37 8.13 2.15 -4.89
N GLU A 38 9.33 2.07 -5.43
CA GLU A 38 10.58 2.37 -4.72
C GLU A 38 10.64 3.83 -4.26
N VAL A 39 10.31 4.79 -5.13
CA VAL A 39 10.27 6.21 -4.79
C VAL A 39 9.24 6.49 -3.68
N PHE A 40 8.05 5.90 -3.76
CA PHE A 40 7.03 6.06 -2.74
C PHE A 40 7.47 5.49 -1.39
N ASN A 41 8.06 4.29 -1.38
CA ASN A 41 8.56 3.66 -0.16
C ASN A 41 9.70 4.47 0.48
N GLU A 42 10.61 5.02 -0.32
CA GLU A 42 11.68 5.90 0.17
C GLU A 42 11.11 7.20 0.77
N GLN A 43 10.11 7.82 0.13
CA GLN A 43 9.43 8.98 0.70
C GLN A 43 8.70 8.64 2.01
N ALA A 44 8.02 7.49 2.08
CA ALA A 44 7.32 7.04 3.28
C ALA A 44 8.31 6.78 4.43
N LYS A 45 9.49 6.21 4.16
CA LYS A 45 10.57 6.06 5.16
C LYS A 45 11.06 7.41 5.67
N GLN A 46 11.26 8.38 4.79
CA GLN A 46 11.69 9.73 5.17
C GLN A 46 10.63 10.45 6.03
N MET A 47 9.34 10.27 5.71
CA MET A 47 8.25 10.85 6.51
C MET A 47 8.05 10.14 7.86
N LYS A 48 8.31 8.83 7.96
CA LYS A 48 8.30 8.08 9.23
C LYS A 48 9.51 8.35 10.14
N GLY A 49 10.59 8.92 9.59
CA GLY A 49 11.73 9.42 10.36
C GLY A 49 11.52 10.78 11.03
N TRP A 50 10.39 11.45 10.77
CA TRP A 50 10.03 12.70 11.43
C TRP A 50 9.19 12.43 12.68
N LYS A 51 9.84 11.99 13.75
CA LYS A 51 9.28 12.03 15.10
C LYS A 51 10.30 12.52 16.10
#